data_AF-A0A7G6SJ09-F1
#
_entry.id   AF-A0A7G6SJ09-F1
#
_cell.length_a   1.000
_cell.length_b   1.000
_cell.length_c   1.000
_cell.angle_alpha   90.00
_cell.angle_beta   90.00
_cell.angle_gamma   90.00
#
_symmetry.space_group_name_H-M   'P 1'
#
loop_
_entity.id
_entity.type
_entity.pdbx_description
1 polymer ?
#
loop_
_entity_poly.entity_id
_entity_poly.type
_entity_poly.pdbx_seq_one_letter_code
_entity_poly.pdbx_strand_id
1 'polypeptide(L)' 'MLIAEPELSLNHPDRFSECQMALKDSLIAIIGDASDAGWHNDEILAAIIEITDTMALALNTNTLLAIEIYLNDLMKPR' A
#
# COMPACT_ATOMS: atom_id res chain seq x y z
N MET A 1 0.91 16.50 -6.63
CA MET A 1 0.28 15.40 -7.39
C MET A 1 -0.98 14.97 -6.66
N LEU A 2 -2.09 14.75 -7.36
CA LEU A 2 -3.37 14.35 -6.76
C LEU A 2 -3.73 12.96 -7.30
N ILE A 3 -3.82 11.97 -6.42
CA ILE A 3 -4.36 10.65 -6.76
C ILE A 3 -5.88 10.83 -6.89
N ALA A 4 -6.45 10.40 -8.02
CA ALA A 4 -7.89 10.51 -8.25
C ALA A 4 -8.68 9.69 -7.22
N GLU A 5 -9.87 10.19 -6.85
CA GLU A 5 -10.79 9.43 -6.00
C GLU A 5 -11.32 8.19 -6.76
N PRO A 6 -11.56 7.06 -6.07
CA PRO A 6 -12.11 5.88 -6.72
C PRO A 6 -13.51 6.14 -7.29
N GLU A 7 -13.69 5.94 -8.58
CA GLU A 7 -14.99 6.02 -9.27
C GLU A 7 -15.79 4.73 -9.10
N LEU A 8 -15.11 3.57 -9.01
CA LEU A 8 -15.75 2.27 -8.85
C LEU A 8 -16.06 1.93 -7.37
N SER A 9 -17.19 1.26 -7.18
CA SER A 9 -17.62 0.75 -5.86
C SER A 9 -16.67 -0.33 -5.32
N LEU A 10 -16.59 -0.46 -3.98
CA LEU A 10 -15.62 -1.32 -3.28
C LEU A 10 -15.49 -2.76 -3.83
N ASN A 11 -16.59 -3.36 -4.27
CA ASN A 11 -16.64 -4.76 -4.74
C ASN A 11 -16.53 -4.90 -6.26
N HIS A 12 -16.29 -3.81 -7.00
CA HIS A 12 -16.19 -3.87 -8.45
C HIS A 12 -14.89 -4.61 -8.86
N PRO A 13 -14.94 -5.59 -9.78
CA PRO A 13 -13.77 -6.38 -10.15
C PRO A 13 -12.60 -5.55 -10.67
N ASP A 14 -12.89 -4.45 -11.39
CA ASP A 14 -11.86 -3.59 -11.98
C ASP A 14 -11.29 -2.53 -11.03
N ARG A 15 -11.79 -2.41 -9.79
CA ARG A 15 -11.37 -1.36 -8.85
C ARG A 15 -9.89 -1.44 -8.48
N PHE A 16 -9.32 -2.65 -8.50
CA PHE A 16 -7.89 -2.82 -8.29
C PHE A 16 -7.08 -2.23 -9.44
N SER A 17 -7.49 -2.48 -10.69
CA SER A 17 -6.85 -1.92 -11.89
C SER A 17 -6.92 -0.39 -11.90
N GLU A 18 -8.07 0.17 -11.51
CA GLU A 18 -8.26 1.62 -11.38
C GLU A 18 -7.31 2.22 -10.33
N CYS A 19 -7.18 1.58 -9.17
CA CYS A 19 -6.24 1.98 -8.13
C CYS A 19 -4.80 1.97 -8.65
N GLN A 20 -4.41 0.93 -9.40
CA GLN A 20 -3.08 0.86 -10.02
C GLN A 20 -2.85 2.02 -11.01
N MET A 21 -3.83 2.32 -11.84
CA MET A 21 -3.74 3.44 -12.80
C MET A 21 -3.61 4.78 -12.09
N ALA A 22 -4.42 5.04 -11.05
CA ALA A 22 -4.38 6.28 -10.28
C ALA A 22 -3.04 6.50 -9.57
N LEU A 23 -2.36 5.42 -9.14
CA LEU A 23 -1.06 5.48 -8.50
C LEU A 23 0.11 5.59 -9.48
N LYS A 24 -0.03 5.04 -10.69
CA LYS A 24 1.06 4.88 -11.66
C LYS A 24 1.78 6.18 -11.97
N ASP A 25 1.05 7.25 -12.25
CA ASP A 25 1.66 8.54 -12.60
C ASP A 25 2.48 9.10 -11.44
N SER A 26 1.98 8.96 -10.21
CA SER A 26 2.69 9.41 -9.00
C SER A 26 3.94 8.60 -8.75
N LEU A 27 3.89 7.28 -9.00
CA LEU A 27 5.06 6.42 -8.84
C LEU A 27 6.13 6.71 -9.90
N ILE A 28 5.73 7.02 -11.14
CA ILE A 28 6.67 7.41 -12.20
C ILE A 28 7.40 8.70 -11.83
N ALA A 29 6.70 9.68 -11.24
CA ALA A 29 7.35 10.92 -10.78
C ALA A 29 8.40 10.64 -9.70
N ILE A 30 8.09 9.78 -8.72
CA ILE A 30 9.04 9.37 -7.67
C ILE A 30 10.27 8.66 -8.28
N ILE A 31 10.06 7.78 -9.25
CA ILE A 31 11.15 7.10 -9.95
C ILE A 31 12.01 8.12 -10.71
N GLY A 32 11.38 9.10 -11.38
CA GLY A 32 12.07 10.19 -12.07
C GLY A 32 12.94 11.02 -11.12
N ASP A 33 12.37 11.48 -10.00
CA ASP A 33 13.09 12.27 -9.00
C ASP A 33 14.30 11.51 -8.40
N ALA A 34 14.14 10.21 -8.15
CA ALA A 34 15.24 9.37 -7.67
C ALA A 34 16.31 9.15 -8.75
N SER A 35 15.91 8.99 -10.01
CA SER A 35 16.84 8.86 -11.13
C SER A 35 17.64 10.16 -11.35
N ASP A 36 16.98 11.32 -11.27
CA ASP A 36 17.61 12.64 -11.36
C ASP A 36 18.61 12.89 -10.20
N ALA A 37 18.36 12.29 -9.04
CA ALA A 37 19.30 12.27 -7.91
C ALA A 37 20.49 11.32 -8.10
N GLY A 38 20.51 10.52 -9.18
CA GLY A 38 21.61 9.65 -9.58
C GLY A 38 21.47 8.18 -9.21
N TRP A 39 20.32 7.75 -8.69
CA TRP A 39 20.06 6.33 -8.40
C TRP A 39 19.78 5.55 -9.69
N HIS A 40 20.21 4.29 -9.74
CA HIS A 40 19.91 3.44 -10.88
C HIS A 40 18.49 2.86 -10.79
N ASN A 41 17.85 2.63 -11.93
CA ASN A 41 16.44 2.22 -11.99
C ASN A 41 16.17 0.87 -11.30
N ASP A 42 17.12 -0.05 -11.30
CA ASP A 42 16.99 -1.34 -10.60
C ASP A 42 17.02 -1.16 -9.07
N GLU A 43 17.89 -0.30 -8.54
CA GLU A 43 17.96 0.07 -7.13
C GLU A 43 16.65 0.72 -6.67
N ILE A 44 16.14 1.66 -7.46
CA ILE A 44 14.88 2.36 -7.16
C ILE A 44 13.72 1.36 -7.10
N LEU A 45 13.58 0.50 -8.11
CA LEU A 45 12.49 -0.47 -8.16
C LEU A 45 12.61 -1.52 -7.04
N ALA A 46 13.81 -2.02 -6.75
CA ALA A 46 14.04 -2.96 -5.66
C ALA A 46 13.69 -2.32 -4.29
N ALA A 47 14.07 -1.06 -4.07
CA ALA A 47 13.75 -0.34 -2.86
C ALA A 47 12.23 -0.12 -2.70
N ILE A 48 11.53 0.26 -3.76
CA ILE A 48 10.08 0.44 -3.74
C ILE A 48 9.38 -0.87 -3.36
N ILE A 49 9.78 -1.99 -3.96
CA ILE A 49 9.22 -3.32 -3.64
C ILE A 49 9.40 -3.63 -2.15
N GLU A 50 10.63 -3.53 -1.63
CA GLU A 50 10.94 -3.82 -0.22
C GLU A 50 10.15 -2.92 0.75
N ILE A 51 10.01 -1.63 0.42
CA ILE A 51 9.21 -0.68 1.20
C ILE A 51 7.74 -1.12 1.22
N THR A 52 7.17 -1.46 0.05
CA THR A 52 5.76 -1.86 -0.04
C THR A 52 5.48 -3.19 0.67
N ASP A 53 6.40 -4.16 0.58
CA ASP A 53 6.28 -5.44 1.27
C ASP A 53 6.34 -5.24 2.80
N THR A 54 7.26 -4.42 3.27
CA THR A 54 7.36 -4.06 4.70
C THR A 54 6.08 -3.37 5.19
N MET A 55 5.52 -2.44 4.41
CA MET A 55 4.27 -1.76 4.74
C MET A 55 3.08 -2.75 4.79
N ALA A 56 3.01 -3.70 3.85
CA ALA A 56 1.97 -4.72 3.83
C ALA A 56 2.03 -5.63 5.08
N LEU A 57 3.24 -6.04 5.47
CA LEU A 57 3.45 -6.81 6.70
C LEU A 57 3.02 -6.04 7.94
N ALA A 58 3.33 -4.74 8.02
CA ALA A 58 2.93 -3.88 9.13
C ALA A 58 1.39 -3.74 9.24
N LEU A 59 0.70 -3.52 8.10
CA LEU A 59 -0.77 -3.45 8.06
C LEU A 59 -1.43 -4.76 8.52
N ASN A 60 -0.89 -5.90 8.07
CA ASN A 60 -1.41 -7.20 8.48
C ASN A 60 -1.18 -7.46 9.98
N THR A 61 0.01 -7.09 10.50
CA THR A 61 0.33 -7.23 11.93
C THR A 61 -0.61 -6.42 12.80
N ASN A 62 -0.89 -5.17 12.42
CA ASN A 62 -1.87 -4.33 13.11
C ASN A 62 -3.28 -4.93 13.09
N THR A 63 -3.65 -5.58 11.98
CA THR A 63 -4.96 -6.25 11.85
C THR A 63 -5.07 -7.46 12.77
N LEU A 64 -4.02 -8.29 12.84
CA LEU A 64 -3.97 -9.45 13.74
C LEU A 64 -4.04 -9.03 15.22
N LEU A 65 -3.30 -7.99 15.60
CA LEU A 65 -3.32 -7.45 16.96
C LEU A 65 -4.73 -6.97 17.34
N ALA A 66 -5.42 -6.26 16.43
CA ALA A 66 -6.78 -5.79 16.67
C ALA A 66 -7.77 -6.94 16.88
N ILE A 67 -7.63 -8.03 16.11
CA ILE A 67 -8.44 -9.25 16.28
C ILE A 67 -8.15 -9.91 17.63
N GLU A 68 -6.87 -10.03 18.01
CA GLU A 68 -6.49 -10.64 19.28
C GLU A 68 -7.02 -9.86 20.49
N ILE A 69 -6.95 -8.54 20.46
CA ILE A 69 -7.56 -7.67 21.50
C ILE A 69 -9.07 -7.92 21.59
N TYR A 70 -9.75 -7.92 20.44
CA TYR A 70 -11.20 -8.12 20.40
C TYR A 70 -11.60 -9.50 20.93
N LEU A 71 -10.87 -10.56 20.56
CA LEU A 71 -11.11 -11.91 21.07
C LEU A 71 -10.86 -12.00 22.59
N ASN A 72 -9.76 -11.40 23.07
CA ASN A 72 -9.46 -11.37 24.51
C ASN A 72 -10.55 -10.65 25.32
N ASP A 73 -11.12 -9.57 24.79
CA ASP A 73 -12.24 -8.87 25.43
C ASP A 73 -13.53 -9.71 25.45
N LEU A 74 -13.83 -10.44 24.37
CA LEU A 74 -14.98 -11.37 24.33
C LEU A 74 -14.80 -12.57 25.27
N MET A 75 -13.57 -13.00 25.51
CA MET A 75 -13.24 -14.14 26.36
C MET A 75 -13.13 -13.79 27.85
N LYS A 76 -13.20 -12.50 28.23
CA LYS A 76 -13.22 -12.10 29.65
C LYS A 76 -14.52 -12.58 30.31
N PRO A 77 -14.44 -13.31 31.45
CA PRO A 77 -15.64 -13.68 32.20
C PRO A 77 -16.35 -12.43 32.71
N ARG A 78 -17.68 -12.42 32.63
CA ARG A 78 -18.55 -11.34 33.12
C ARG A 78 -18.51 -11.21 34.64
#